data_AF-A0A076V7V9-F1
#
_entry.id   AF-A0A076V7V9-F1
#
_cell.length_a   1.000
_cell.length_b   1.000
_cell.length_c   1.000
_cell.angle_alpha   90.00
_cell.angle_beta   90.00
_cell.angle_gamma   90.00
#
_symmetry.space_group_name_H-M   'P 1'
#
loop_
_entity.id
_entity.type
_entity.pdbx_description
1 polymer ?
#
loop_
_entity_poly.entity_id
_entity_poly.type
_entity_poly.pdbx_seq_one_letter_code
_entity_poly.pdbx_strand_id
1 'polypeptide(L)' 'EQEVSNASFSTFFSEKGNGKHVPRTVFNDLEPTVVDEVRTSAYRQLFHCEQLITGK' A
#
# COMPACT_ATOMS: atom_id res chain seq x y z
N GLU A 1 -22.18 18.68 -1.30
CA GLU A 1 -21.68 17.52 -0.54
C GLU A 1 -22.48 16.31 -0.98
N GLN A 2 -21.85 15.39 -1.68
CA GLN A 2 -22.52 14.19 -2.15
C GLN A 2 -21.60 13.03 -1.83
N GLU A 3 -22.00 12.27 -0.81
CA GLU A 3 -21.37 11.06 -0.31
C GLU A 3 -21.58 9.93 -1.33
N VAL A 4 -20.94 10.06 -2.49
CA VAL A 4 -20.93 9.01 -3.50
C VAL A 4 -19.73 8.11 -3.20
N SER A 5 -20.02 7.01 -2.51
CA SER A 5 -19.23 5.77 -2.55
C SER A 5 -17.92 5.70 -1.74
N ASN A 6 -17.93 6.03 -0.44
CA ASN A 6 -16.87 5.56 0.48
C ASN A 6 -16.79 4.02 0.56
N ALA A 7 -17.91 3.33 0.33
CA ALA A 7 -17.97 1.88 0.35
C ALA A 7 -17.09 1.22 -0.73
N SER A 8 -17.13 1.68 -1.99
CA SER A 8 -16.33 1.04 -3.05
C SER A 8 -14.84 1.29 -2.89
N PHE A 9 -14.43 2.47 -2.40
CA PHE A 9 -13.02 2.80 -2.18
C PHE A 9 -12.40 1.94 -1.06
N SER A 10 -13.17 1.64 -0.01
CA SER A 10 -12.75 0.79 1.11
C SER A 10 -12.39 -0.65 0.70
N THR A 11 -12.83 -1.09 -0.49
CA THR A 11 -12.53 -2.40 -1.07
C THR A 11 -11.03 -2.57 -1.32
N PHE A 12 -10.38 -1.56 -1.88
CA PHE A 12 -8.95 -1.61 -2.24
C PHE A 12 -8.06 -0.87 -1.25
N PHE A 13 -8.61 0.05 -0.47
CA PHE A 13 -7.84 0.85 0.48
C PHE A 13 -8.36 0.66 1.91
N SER A 14 -7.45 0.55 2.86
CA SER A 14 -7.74 0.74 4.27
C SER A 14 -7.49 2.20 4.64
N GLU A 15 -8.36 2.76 5.47
CA GLU A 15 -8.15 4.07 6.06
C GLU A 15 -7.31 3.93 7.33
N LYS A 16 -6.18 4.62 7.38
CA LYS A 16 -5.44 4.87 8.62
C LYS A 16 -5.88 6.21 9.20
N GLY A 17 -5.85 6.31 10.53
CA GLY A 17 -6.12 7.57 11.21
C GLY A 17 -5.21 8.68 10.68
N ASN A 18 -5.74 9.91 10.56
CA ASN A 18 -5.23 11.08 9.81
C ASN A 18 -5.68 11.21 8.33
N GLY A 19 -6.64 10.40 7.88
CA GLY A 19 -7.19 10.48 6.51
C GLY A 19 -6.28 9.88 5.45
N LYS A 20 -5.25 9.14 5.86
CA LYS A 20 -4.35 8.43 4.95
C LYS A 20 -4.96 7.11 4.50
N HIS A 21 -5.02 6.92 3.19
CA HIS A 21 -5.46 5.67 2.60
C HIS A 21 -4.24 4.81 2.26
N VAL A 22 -4.30 3.55 2.65
CA VAL A 22 -3.24 2.57 2.41
C VAL A 22 -3.80 1.42 1.58
N PRO A 23 -3.14 1.02 0.48
CA PRO A 23 -3.61 -0.10 -0.32
C PRO A 23 -3.66 -1.40 0.47
N ARG A 24 -4.68 -2.21 0.20
CA ARG A 24 -4.79 -3.61 0.65
C ARG A 24 -4.03 -4.48 -0.35
N THR A 25 -2.71 -4.49 -0.25
CA THR A 25 -1.83 -5.18 -1.20
C THR A 25 -0.73 -5.96 -0.49
N VAL A 26 -0.16 -6.96 -1.16
CA VAL A 26 1.08 -7.63 -0.75
C VAL A 26 2.01 -7.68 -1.96
N PHE A 27 3.25 -7.24 -1.79
CA PHE A 27 4.33 -7.38 -2.74
C PHE A 27 5.24 -8.51 -2.24
N ASN A 28 5.53 -9.46 -3.13
CA ASN A 28 6.38 -10.59 -2.81
C ASN A 28 7.34 -10.82 -3.99
N ASP A 29 8.63 -10.85 -3.69
CA ASP A 29 9.67 -11.19 -4.64
C ASP A 29 10.70 -12.10 -3.97
N LEU A 30 11.29 -13.02 -4.73
CA LEU A 30 12.39 -13.87 -4.26
C LEU A 30 13.72 -13.13 -4.27
N GLU A 31 13.80 -11.99 -4.95
CA GLU A 31 14.96 -11.09 -4.96
C GLU A 31 14.58 -9.72 -4.38
N PRO A 32 15.45 -9.07 -3.58
CA PRO A 32 15.12 -7.80 -2.93
C PRO A 32 14.98 -6.61 -3.90
N THR A 33 15.64 -6.66 -5.07
CA THR A 33 15.84 -5.51 -5.96
C THR A 33 14.54 -4.77 -6.30
N VAL A 34 13.50 -5.50 -6.75
CA VAL A 34 12.24 -4.87 -7.18
C VAL A 34 11.45 -4.30 -6.00
N VAL A 35 11.43 -5.00 -4.87
CA VAL A 35 10.71 -4.55 -3.67
C VAL A 35 11.41 -3.34 -3.03
N ASP A 36 12.74 -3.28 -3.10
CA ASP A 36 13.51 -2.15 -2.60
C ASP A 36 13.31 -0.89 -3.45
N GLU A 37 13.08 -1.01 -4.77
CA GLU A 37 12.62 0.11 -5.59
C GLU A 37 11.28 0.65 -5.10
N VAL A 38 10.33 -0.22 -4.76
CA VAL A 38 9.03 0.22 -4.19
C VAL A 38 9.22 0.95 -2.85
N ARG A 39 10.12 0.44 -1.98
CA ARG A 39 10.46 1.03 -0.68
C ARG A 39 11.17 2.39 -0.78
N THR A 40 11.83 2.66 -1.90
CA THR A 40 12.57 3.91 -2.13
C THR A 40 11.86 4.87 -3.09
N SER A 41 10.81 4.41 -3.77
CA SER A 41 10.02 5.19 -4.73
C SER A 41 9.31 6.41 -4.12
N ALA A 42 8.74 7.24 -5.00
CA ALA A 42 7.84 8.33 -4.61
C ALA A 42 6.64 7.87 -3.76
N TYR A 43 6.23 6.61 -3.89
CA TYR A 43 5.10 6.01 -3.17
C TYR A 43 5.51 5.20 -1.94
N ARG A 44 6.76 5.30 -1.48
CA ARG A 44 7.25 4.52 -0.32
C ARG A 44 6.41 4.64 0.96
N GLN A 45 5.75 5.78 1.16
CA GLN A 45 4.90 6.00 2.34
C GLN A 45 3.47 5.47 2.14
N LEU A 46 3.10 5.04 0.93
CA LEU A 46 1.77 4.57 0.61
C LEU A 46 1.51 3.16 1.19
N PHE A 47 2.54 2.32 1.25
CA PHE A 47 2.43 0.91 1.64
C PHE A 47 2.79 0.67 3.10
N HIS A 48 2.33 -0.45 3.66
CA HIS A 48 2.91 -0.98 4.90
C HIS A 48 4.20 -1.74 4.59
N CYS A 49 5.27 -1.51 5.36
CA CYS A 49 6.52 -2.26 5.19
C CYS A 49 6.33 -3.78 5.38
N GLU A 50 5.38 -4.19 6.24
CA GLU A 50 5.03 -5.60 6.47
C GLU A 50 4.38 -6.28 5.24
N GLN A 51 3.88 -5.50 4.29
CA GLN A 51 3.30 -5.99 3.04
C GLN A 51 4.35 -6.12 1.92
N LEU A 52 5.60 -5.72 2.17
CA LEU A 52 6.70 -5.74 1.20
C LEU A 52 7.67 -6.85 1.60
N ILE A 53 7.43 -8.06 1.09
CA ILE A 53 8.15 -9.30 1.45
C ILE A 53 9.21 -9.58 0.39
N THR A 54 10.43 -9.87 0.84
CA THR A 54 11.57 -10.22 -0.01
C THR A 54 12.16 -11.55 0.40
N GLY A 55 12.69 -12.29 -0.58
CA GLY A 55 13.60 -13.41 -0.35
C GLY A 55 14.92 -12.97 0.30
N LYS A 56 15.77 -13.96 0.58
CA LYS A 56 17.13 -13.75 1.09
C LYS A 56 18.11 -13.46 -0.02
#